data_AF-R7UER4-F1
#
_entry.id   AF-R7UER4-F1
#
_cell.length_a   1.000
_cell.length_b   1.000
_cell.length_c   1.000
_cell.angle_alpha   90.00
_cell.angle_beta   90.00
_cell.angle_gamma   90.00
#
_symmetry.space_group_name_H-M   'P 1'
#
loop_
_entity.id
_entity.type
_entity.pdbx_description
1 polymer ?
#
loop_
_entity_poly.entity_id
_entity_poly.type
_entity_poly.pdbx_seq_one_letter_code
_entity_poly.pdbx_strand_id
1 'polypeptide(L)' 'TLLVLLDLSSAFDFINHLLLLERLDLTIRLRGTVLKWIRSYLYGRYQRCTIRSTASKPLLLTTGVPK' A
#
# COMPACT_ATOMS: atom_id res chain seq x y z
N THR A 1 -25.60 21.41 16.75
CA THR A 1 -24.90 20.78 15.63
C THR A 1 -24.01 19.67 16.17
N LEU A 2 -24.03 18.48 15.56
CA LEU A 2 -23.16 17.36 15.96
C LEU A 2 -21.93 17.36 15.05
N LEU A 3 -20.74 17.23 15.63
CA LEU A 3 -19.47 17.11 14.91
C LEU A 3 -18.85 15.74 15.20
N VAL A 4 -18.43 15.04 14.15
CA VAL A 4 -17.66 13.79 14.26
C VAL A 4 -16.33 14.00 13.57
N LEU A 5 -15.24 13.73 14.28
CA LEU A 5 -13.87 13.78 13.76
C LEU A 5 -13.35 12.35 13.60
N LEU A 6 -12.90 12.03 12.39
CA LEU A 6 -12.32 10.73 12.04
C LEU A 6 -10.82 10.90 11.87
N ASP A 7 -10.04 10.16 12.65
CA ASP A 7 -8.60 10.04 12.43
C ASP A 7 -8.29 8.81 11.58
N LEU A 8 -7.52 9.05 10.53
CA LEU A 8 -7.04 8.09 9.53
C LEU A 8 -5.51 8.16 9.41
N SER A 9 -4.84 8.56 10.50
CA SER A 9 -3.38 8.76 10.57
C SER A 9 -2.54 7.59 10.04
N SER A 10 -3.06 6.36 10.11
CA SER A 10 -2.43 5.15 9.59
C SER A 10 -3.04 4.61 8.28
N ALA A 11 -3.91 5.37 7.61
CA ALA A 11 -4.62 4.88 6.42
C ALA A 11 -3.69 4.32 5.35
N PHE A 12 -2.53 4.96 5.16
CA PHE A 12 -1.51 4.52 4.21
C PHE A 12 -0.91 3.16 4.51
N ASP A 13 -0.94 2.69 5.76
CA ASP A 13 -0.44 1.37 6.17
C ASP A 13 -1.48 0.26 5.87
N PHE A 14 -2.74 0.63 5.65
CA PHE A 14 -3.88 -0.29 5.50
C PHE A 14 -4.48 -0.36 4.10
N ILE A 15 -3.96 0.41 3.13
CA ILE A 15 -4.47 0.37 1.75
C ILE A 15 -4.21 -1.01 1.12
N ASN A 16 -5.27 -1.72 0.73
CA ASN A 16 -5.16 -2.96 -0.01
C ASN A 16 -4.66 -2.70 -1.44
N HIS A 17 -3.60 -3.39 -1.87
CA HIS A 17 -2.96 -3.14 -3.16
C HIS A 17 -3.85 -3.49 -4.34
N LEU A 18 -4.61 -4.59 -4.27
CA LEU A 18 -5.49 -5.01 -5.37
C LEU A 18 -6.64 -4.02 -5.54
N LEU A 19 -7.26 -3.61 -4.42
CA LEU A 19 -8.33 -2.62 -4.44
C LEU A 19 -7.84 -1.26 -4.94
N LEU A 20 -6.63 -0.83 -4.55
CA LEU A 20 -6.02 0.39 -5.06
C LEU A 20 -5.81 0.31 -6.57
N LEU A 21 -5.20 -0.77 -7.06
CA LEU A 21 -4.95 -0.96 -8.50
C LEU A 21 -6.25 -1.01 -9.32
N GLU A 22 -7.29 -1.66 -8.79
CA GLU A 22 -8.61 -1.69 -9.40
C GLU A 22 -9.22 -0.28 -9.47
N ARG A 23 -9.16 0.51 -8.39
CA ARG A 23 -9.65 1.89 -8.38
C ARG A 23 -8.89 2.79 -9.35
N LEU A 24 -7.57 2.61 -9.45
CA LEU A 24 -6.75 3.37 -10.40
C LEU A 24 -7.16 3.09 -11.85
N ASP A 25 -7.47 1.85 -12.22
CA ASP A 25 -7.91 1.50 -13.58
C ASP A 25 -9.39 1.84 -13.84
N LEU A 26 -10.29 1.49 -12.91
CA LEU A 26 -11.74 1.61 -13.14
C LEU A 26 -12.27 3.01 -12.86
N THR A 27 -11.81 3.64 -11.78
CA THR A 27 -12.32 4.94 -11.34
C THR A 27 -11.51 6.09 -11.93
N ILE A 28 -10.18 6.01 -11.82
CA ILE A 28 -9.27 7.09 -12.28
C ILE A 28 -8.90 6.92 -13.77
N ARG A 29 -9.20 5.76 -14.37
CA ARG A 29 -8.89 5.44 -15.78
C ARG A 29 -7.40 5.50 -16.12
N LEU A 30 -6.55 5.29 -15.12
CA LEU A 30 -5.10 5.26 -15.28
C LEU A 30 -4.67 3.88 -15.81
N ARG A 31 -4.05 3.86 -16.99
CA ARG A 31 -3.78 2.63 -17.76
C ARG A 31 -2.35 2.57 -18.28
N GLY A 32 -2.01 1.44 -18.89
CA GLY A 32 -0.75 1.26 -19.60
C GLY A 32 0.47 1.28 -18.67
N THR A 33 1.52 1.98 -19.08
CA THR A 33 2.83 1.96 -18.40
C THR A 33 2.76 2.46 -16.96
N VAL A 34 1.96 3.49 -16.68
CA VAL A 34 1.89 4.07 -15.33
C VAL A 34 1.24 3.08 -14.35
N LEU A 35 0.14 2.42 -14.74
CA LEU A 35 -0.52 1.42 -13.88
C LEU A 35 0.40 0.21 -13.64
N LYS A 36 1.12 -0.24 -14.67
CA LYS A 36 2.12 -1.30 -14.54
C LYS A 36 3.25 -0.91 -13.59
N TRP A 37 3.73 0.34 -13.68
CA TRP A 37 4.75 0.86 -12.77
C TRP A 37 4.26 0.87 -11.32
N ILE A 38 3.06 1.40 -11.04
CA ILE A 38 2.46 1.39 -9.69
C ILE A 38 2.30 -0.04 -9.16
N ARG A 39 1.76 -0.96 -10.00
CA ARG A 39 1.65 -2.38 -9.62
C ARG A 39 3.01 -2.97 -9.27
N SER A 40 4.04 -2.71 -10.07
CA SER A 40 5.39 -3.21 -9.80
C SER A 40 5.97 -2.65 -8.51
N TYR A 41 5.62 -1.41 -8.14
CA TYR A 41 6.09 -0.77 -6.92
C TYR A 41 5.45 -1.37 -5.66
N LEU A 42 4.14 -1.65 -5.69
CA LEU A 42 3.39 -2.09 -4.52
C LEU A 42 3.25 -3.61 -4.38
N TYR A 43 2.94 -4.31 -5.47
CA TYR A 43 2.52 -5.70 -5.43
C TYR A 43 3.71 -6.67 -5.34
N GLY A 44 3.54 -7.74 -4.54
CA GLY A 44 4.55 -8.80 -4.41
C GLY A 44 5.81 -8.38 -3.66
N ARG A 45 5.73 -7.33 -2.85
CA ARG A 45 6.85 -6.81 -2.06
C ARG A 45 6.98 -7.53 -0.73
N TYR A 46 8.21 -7.64 -0.25
CA TYR A 46 8.50 -8.18 1.07
C TYR A 46 9.12 -7.12 1.95
N GLN A 47 8.77 -7.12 3.23
CA GLN A 47 9.39 -6.30 4.26
C GLN A 47 10.07 -7.17 5.31
N ARG A 48 11.17 -6.69 5.88
CA ARG A 48 11.77 -7.23 7.09
C ARG A 48 12.37 -6.09 7.89
N CYS A 49 12.47 -6.30 9.19
CA CYS A 49 13.19 -5.38 10.08
C CYS A 49 14.52 -6.01 10.50
N THR A 50 15.51 -5.16 10.73
CA THR A 50 16.80 -5.54 11.31
C THR A 50 16.99 -4.73 12.57
N ILE A 51 17.24 -5.39 13.69
CA ILE A 51 17.56 -4.75 14.97
C ILE A 51 18.97 -5.18 15.33
N ARG A 52 19.87 -4.19 15.44
CA ARG A 52 21.33 -4.40 15.52
C ARG A 52 21.81 -5.19 14.31
N SER A 53 22.14 -6.47 14.48
CA SER A 53 22.63 -7.37 13.43
C SER A 53 21.71 -8.57 13.18
N THR A 54 20.54 -8.60 13.81
CA THR A 54 19.57 -9.70 13.68
C THR A 54 18.38 -9.22 12.87
N ALA A 55 17.98 -10.00 11.88
CA ALA A 55 16.87 -9.65 11.01
C ALA A 55 15.70 -10.62 11.12
N SER A 56 14.49 -10.08 10.93
CA SER A 56 13.27 -10.87 10.85
C SER A 56 13.21 -11.69 9.57
N LYS A 57 12.34 -12.70 9.58
CA LYS A 57 11.91 -13.34 8.34
C LYS A 57 11.25 -12.29 7.42
N PRO A 58 11.41 -12.39 6.09
CA PRO A 58 10.66 -11.56 5.15
C PRO A 58 9.16 -11.81 5.28
N LEU A 59 8.38 -10.74 5.32
CA LEU A 59 6.92 -10.74 5.34
C LEU A 59 6.41 -10.20 4.00
N LEU A 60 5.54 -10.96 3.33
CA LEU A 60 4.86 -10.49 2.12
C LEU A 60 3.89 -9.36 2.48
N LEU A 61 4.00 -8.23 1.79
CA LEU A 61 3.11 -7.09 1.93
C LEU A 61 1.90 -7.25 1.00
N THR A 62 0.70 -7.26 1.58
CA THR A 62 -0.58 -7.28 0.85
C THR A 62 -1.35 -5.97 0.98
N THR A 63 -0.96 -5.15 1.95
CA THR A 63 -1.51 -3.83 2.24
C THR A 63 -0.39 -2.84 2.51
N GLY A 64 -0.75 -1.56 2.49
CA GLY A 64 0.13 -0.47 2.87
C GLY A 64 0.94 0.08 1.70
N VAL A 65 1.36 1.33 1.79
CA VAL A 65 2.34 1.93 0.85
C VAL A 65 3.64 2.21 1.60
N PRO A 66 4.81 2.06 0.96
CA PRO A 66 6.08 2.49 1.56
C PRO A 66 6.02 3.98 1.96
N LYS A 67 6.46 4.30 3.18
CA LYS A 67 6.65 5.68 3.65
C LYS A 67 8.03 6.21 3.26
#